data_AF-A0A3D1PK72-F1
#
_entry.id   AF-A0A3D1PK72-F1
#
_cell.length_a   1.000
_cell.length_b   1.000
_cell.length_c   1.000
_cell.angle_alpha   90.00
_cell.angle_beta   90.00
_cell.angle_gamma   90.00
#
_symmetry.space_group_name_H-M   'P 1'
#
loop_
_entity.id
_entity.type
_entity.pdbx_description
1 polymer ?
#
loop_
_entity_poly.entity_id
_entity_poly.type
_entity_poly.pdbx_seq_one_letter_code
_entity_poly.pdbx_strand_id
1 'polypeptide(L)'
;NYQQFKQSLQNYLMCTGENQKLVDSLSVNLSQKLNSFYTAHHDKVLTEQLLLKTCNKLIEYLTTENHRQPSKLLKTLMDEAHPLTVVILLLKIVLICRPARIHLESCIADLIGYYDKCPEESIWMKNFIEIFNIMFAIYADNMLI
;
A
#
# COMPACT_ATOMS: atom_id res chain seq x y z
N ASN A 1 -11.11 -18.85 -6.65
CA ASN A 1 -9.72 -18.99 -7.16
C ASN A 1 -8.97 -17.66 -6.97
N TYR A 2 -7.69 -17.58 -7.31
CA TYR A 2 -6.87 -16.37 -7.09
C TYR A 2 -7.42 -15.13 -7.80
N GLN A 3 -7.97 -15.26 -9.01
CA GLN A 3 -8.58 -14.14 -9.71
C GLN A 3 -9.74 -13.51 -8.92
N GLN A 4 -10.65 -14.33 -8.39
CA GLN A 4 -11.74 -13.85 -7.54
C GLN A 4 -11.21 -13.16 -6.28
N PHE A 5 -10.16 -13.71 -5.66
CA PHE A 5 -9.51 -13.06 -4.51
C PHE A 5 -9.02 -11.64 -4.87
N LYS A 6 -8.38 -11.45 -6.03
CA LYS A 6 -7.91 -10.12 -6.46
C LYS A 6 -9.04 -9.12 -6.64
N GLN A 7 -10.19 -9.56 -7.15
CA GLN A 7 -11.39 -8.73 -7.27
C GLN A 7 -11.94 -8.34 -5.89
N SER A 8 -12.05 -9.30 -4.97
CA SER A 8 -12.48 -9.03 -3.58
C SER A 8 -11.51 -8.11 -2.84
N LEU A 9 -10.20 -8.29 -3.05
CA LEU A 9 -9.16 -7.45 -2.47
C LEU A 9 -9.27 -6.01 -2.98
N GLN A 10 -9.47 -5.82 -4.29
CA GLN A 10 -9.71 -4.49 -4.86
C GLN A 10 -10.92 -3.82 -4.21
N ASN A 11 -12.05 -4.51 -4.15
CA ASN A 11 -13.28 -3.96 -3.57
C ASN A 11 -13.09 -3.57 -2.09
N TYR A 12 -12.42 -4.42 -1.31
CA TYR A 12 -12.10 -4.12 0.09
C TYR A 12 -11.20 -2.88 0.23
N LEU A 13 -10.17 -2.77 -0.61
CA LEU A 13 -9.25 -1.63 -0.58
C LEU A 13 -9.97 -0.33 -0.96
N MET A 14 -10.82 -0.37 -1.99
CA MET A 14 -11.56 0.80 -2.49
C MET A 14 -12.78 1.19 -1.66
N CYS A 15 -13.22 0.35 -0.73
CA CYS A 15 -14.27 0.72 0.21
C CYS A 15 -13.71 1.74 1.24
N THR A 16 -13.58 2.99 0.83
CA THR A 16 -13.13 4.12 1.66
C THR A 16 -14.28 5.10 1.83
N GLY A 17 -14.50 5.64 3.04
CA GLY A 17 -15.49 6.69 3.29
C GLY A 17 -15.09 8.08 2.76
N GLU A 18 -14.20 8.14 1.78
CA GLU A 18 -13.55 9.37 1.27
C GLU A 18 -14.06 9.77 -0.13
N ASN A 19 -13.48 10.85 -0.66
CA ASN A 19 -13.86 11.58 -1.85
C ASN A 19 -13.95 10.69 -3.13
N GLN A 20 -15.15 10.52 -3.66
CA GLN A 20 -15.49 9.56 -4.73
C GLN A 20 -14.58 9.64 -5.98
N LYS A 21 -14.15 10.85 -6.39
CA LYS A 21 -13.34 11.03 -7.61
C LYS A 21 -11.93 10.43 -7.51
N LEU A 22 -11.29 10.53 -6.35
CA LEU A 22 -9.98 9.92 -6.10
C LEU A 22 -10.10 8.40 -6.03
N VAL A 23 -11.18 7.93 -5.40
CA VAL A 23 -11.49 6.50 -5.31
C VAL A 23 -11.63 5.92 -6.72
N ASP A 24 -12.28 6.64 -7.64
CA ASP A 24 -12.47 6.17 -9.01
C ASP A 24 -11.14 6.04 -9.79
N SER A 25 -10.26 7.06 -9.74
CA SER A 25 -8.97 7.02 -10.45
C SER A 25 -8.00 5.98 -9.86
N LEU A 26 -7.93 5.91 -8.53
CA LEU A 26 -7.12 4.96 -7.79
C LEU A 26 -7.62 3.53 -8.00
N SER A 27 -8.95 3.34 -8.06
CA SER A 27 -9.58 2.03 -8.32
C SER A 27 -9.17 1.48 -9.68
N VAL A 28 -9.20 2.30 -10.74
CA VAL A 28 -8.78 1.86 -12.08
C VAL A 28 -7.31 1.44 -12.09
N ASN A 29 -6.42 2.30 -11.57
CA ASN A 29 -4.99 2.03 -11.51
C ASN A 29 -4.67 0.77 -10.69
N LEU A 30 -5.32 0.61 -9.53
CA LEU A 30 -5.12 -0.55 -8.68
C LEU A 30 -5.67 -1.82 -9.32
N SER A 31 -6.82 -1.76 -9.99
CA SER A 31 -7.40 -2.91 -10.69
C SER A 31 -6.47 -3.44 -11.77
N GLN A 32 -5.96 -2.53 -12.61
CA GLN A 32 -5.01 -2.89 -13.67
C GLN A 32 -3.75 -3.52 -13.10
N LYS A 33 -3.17 -2.90 -12.05
CA LYS A 33 -1.97 -3.41 -11.41
C LYS A 33 -2.20 -4.78 -10.77
N LEU A 34 -3.26 -4.95 -9.98
CA LEU A 34 -3.64 -6.23 -9.37
C LEU A 34 -3.85 -7.32 -10.41
N ASN A 35 -4.55 -7.01 -11.51
CA ASN A 35 -4.81 -7.99 -12.57
C ASN A 35 -3.51 -8.50 -13.21
N SER A 36 -2.48 -7.64 -13.32
CA SER A 36 -1.15 -8.02 -13.81
C SER A 36 -0.35 -8.94 -12.87
N PHE A 37 -0.71 -9.01 -11.58
CA PHE A 37 0.03 -9.83 -10.61
C PHE A 37 -0.23 -11.31 -10.84
N TYR A 38 0.89 -12.06 -10.90
CA TYR A 38 0.97 -13.52 -10.91
C TYR A 38 -0.09 -14.16 -11.83
N THR A 39 -0.13 -13.73 -13.09
CA THR A 39 -1.20 -14.10 -14.04
C THR A 39 -1.33 -15.61 -14.25
N ALA A 40 -0.20 -16.33 -14.25
CA ALA A 40 -0.17 -17.79 -14.32
C ALA A 40 -0.89 -18.50 -13.15
N HIS A 41 -1.22 -17.78 -12.08
CA HIS A 41 -1.90 -18.31 -10.90
C HIS A 41 -3.40 -17.97 -10.86
N HIS A 42 -3.98 -17.30 -11.85
CA HIS A 42 -5.40 -16.85 -11.81
C HIS A 42 -6.38 -17.97 -11.42
N ASP A 43 -6.23 -19.15 -12.01
CA ASP A 43 -7.11 -20.30 -11.76
C ASP A 43 -6.69 -21.15 -10.55
N LYS A 44 -5.58 -20.81 -9.89
CA LYS A 44 -5.08 -21.55 -8.73
C LYS A 44 -5.81 -21.17 -7.46
N VAL A 45 -5.77 -22.06 -6.48
CA VAL A 45 -6.25 -21.78 -5.12
C VAL A 45 -5.33 -20.74 -4.47
N LEU A 46 -5.91 -19.82 -3.70
CA LEU A 46 -5.15 -18.86 -2.92
C LEU A 46 -4.40 -19.61 -1.80
N THR A 47 -3.08 -19.49 -1.77
CA THR A 47 -2.25 -19.98 -0.68
C THR A 47 -1.76 -18.82 0.18
N GLU A 48 -1.38 -19.08 1.42
CA GLU A 48 -0.78 -18.05 2.29
C GLU A 48 0.48 -17.43 1.66
N GLN A 49 1.29 -18.24 0.96
CA GLN A 49 2.46 -17.74 0.24
C GLN A 49 2.07 -16.80 -0.91
N LEU A 50 1.02 -17.14 -1.67
CA LEU A 50 0.54 -16.31 -2.77
C LEU A 50 -0.12 -15.03 -2.24
N LEU A 51 -0.82 -15.11 -1.10
CA LEU A 51 -1.34 -13.96 -0.38
C LEU A 51 -0.21 -13.00 0.02
N LEU A 52 0.80 -13.50 0.74
CA LEU A 52 1.95 -12.70 1.17
C LEU A 52 2.68 -12.05 -0.02
N LYS A 53 2.97 -12.83 -1.07
CA LYS A 53 3.60 -12.33 -2.30
C LYS A 53 2.76 -11.26 -3.00
N THR A 54 1.44 -11.37 -2.94
CA THR A 54 0.52 -10.37 -3.49
C THR A 54 0.56 -9.11 -2.64
N CYS A 55 0.40 -9.22 -1.33
CA CYS A 55 0.44 -8.09 -0.39
C CYS A 55 1.76 -7.33 -0.44
N ASN A 56 2.90 -8.01 -0.48
CA ASN A 56 4.21 -7.36 -0.63
C ASN A 56 4.29 -6.56 -1.95
N LYS A 57 3.83 -7.15 -3.06
CA LYS A 57 3.82 -6.47 -4.36
C LYS A 57 2.89 -5.24 -4.38
N LEU A 58 1.76 -5.28 -3.68
CA LEU A 58 0.92 -4.09 -3.50
C LEU A 58 1.63 -3.02 -2.66
N ILE A 59 2.27 -3.42 -1.56
CA ILE A 59 3.02 -2.49 -0.70
C ILE A 59 4.07 -1.78 -1.54
N GLU A 60 4.90 -2.51 -2.29
CA GLU A 60 5.88 -1.94 -3.23
C GLU A 60 5.24 -0.94 -4.20
N TYR A 61 4.09 -1.30 -4.79
CA TYR A 61 3.38 -0.43 -5.72
C TYR A 61 2.87 0.87 -5.07
N LEU A 62 2.43 0.80 -3.81
CA LEU A 62 1.97 1.97 -3.03
C LEU A 62 3.12 2.75 -2.39
N THR A 63 4.35 2.22 -2.36
CA THR A 63 5.49 2.79 -1.63
C THR A 63 6.71 2.95 -2.53
N THR A 64 7.50 1.89 -2.72
CA THR A 64 8.70 1.86 -3.56
C THR A 64 8.81 0.53 -4.32
N GLU A 65 8.70 0.57 -5.64
CA GLU A 65 8.77 -0.65 -6.48
C GLU A 65 10.20 -1.14 -6.71
N ASN A 66 11.20 -0.31 -6.43
CA ASN A 66 12.60 -0.60 -6.67
C ASN A 66 13.49 -0.41 -5.45
N HIS A 67 12.91 -0.17 -4.27
CA HIS A 67 13.62 0.06 -3.00
C HIS A 67 14.67 1.18 -3.07
N ARG A 68 14.46 2.16 -3.97
CA ARG A 68 15.40 3.27 -4.18
C ARG A 68 14.72 4.62 -4.26
N GLN A 69 13.52 4.66 -4.82
CA GLN A 69 12.74 5.89 -4.98
C GLN A 69 11.25 5.59 -4.77
N PRO A 70 10.43 6.63 -4.49
CA PRO A 70 8.99 6.50 -4.43
C PRO A 70 8.42 5.92 -5.72
N SER A 71 7.40 5.07 -5.60
CA SER A 71 6.66 4.54 -6.74
C SER A 71 5.99 5.68 -7.50
N LYS A 72 5.68 5.46 -8.78
CA LYS A 72 4.97 6.47 -9.59
C LYS A 72 3.62 6.83 -8.97
N LEU A 73 2.89 5.83 -8.48
CA LEU A 73 1.60 6.05 -7.82
C LEU A 73 1.75 6.87 -6.54
N LEU A 74 2.74 6.57 -5.69
CA LEU A 74 2.98 7.35 -4.49
C LEU A 74 3.28 8.81 -4.84
N LYS A 75 4.13 9.08 -5.83
CA LYS A 75 4.39 10.46 -6.28
C LYS A 75 3.10 11.18 -6.70
N THR A 76 2.28 10.56 -7.54
CA THR A 76 0.99 11.14 -7.97
C THR A 76 0.04 11.41 -6.79
N LEU A 77 -0.09 10.47 -5.85
CA LEU A 77 -0.98 10.66 -4.68
C LEU A 77 -0.47 11.73 -3.70
N MET A 78 0.85 11.94 -3.66
CA MET A 78 1.48 12.97 -2.84
C MET A 78 1.29 14.37 -3.46
N ASP A 79 1.36 14.49 -4.78
CA ASP A 79 1.06 15.74 -5.51
C ASP A 79 -0.40 16.19 -5.31
N GLU A 80 -1.30 15.23 -5.10
CA GLU A 80 -2.73 15.48 -4.81
C GLU A 80 -3.01 15.68 -3.30
N ALA A 81 -2.00 15.64 -2.43
CA ALA A 81 -2.12 15.83 -0.98
C ALA A 81 -3.02 14.80 -0.26
N HIS A 82 -2.93 13.52 -0.63
CA HIS A 82 -3.71 12.44 -0.02
C HIS A 82 -2.87 11.40 0.77
N PRO A 83 -2.04 11.81 1.75
CA PRO A 83 -1.18 10.89 2.50
C PRO A 83 -1.99 9.90 3.36
N LEU A 84 -3.13 10.34 3.92
CA LEU A 84 -3.97 9.50 4.77
C LEU A 84 -4.55 8.31 3.99
N THR A 85 -5.02 8.54 2.75
CA THR A 85 -5.57 7.49 1.89
C THR A 85 -4.55 6.37 1.65
N VAL A 86 -3.29 6.72 1.38
CA VAL A 86 -2.21 5.73 1.21
C VAL A 86 -1.98 4.94 2.50
N VAL A 87 -1.88 5.62 3.65
CA VAL A 87 -1.67 4.95 4.95
C VAL A 87 -2.83 4.01 5.29
N ILE A 88 -4.08 4.40 5.03
CA ILE A 88 -5.26 3.55 5.22
C ILE A 88 -5.18 2.29 4.34
N LEU A 89 -4.77 2.42 3.08
CA LEU A 89 -4.61 1.29 2.18
C LEU A 89 -3.52 0.32 2.67
N LEU A 90 -2.38 0.86 3.13
CA LEU A 90 -1.29 0.06 3.69
C LEU A 90 -1.74 -0.69 4.95
N LEU A 91 -2.49 -0.03 5.83
CA LEU A 91 -3.06 -0.66 7.02
C LEU A 91 -4.02 -1.79 6.66
N LYS A 92 -4.94 -1.55 5.71
CA LYS A 92 -5.84 -2.57 5.17
C LYS A 92 -5.11 -3.80 4.63
N ILE A 93 -3.98 -3.61 3.95
CA ILE A 93 -3.15 -4.71 3.45
C ILE A 93 -2.57 -5.53 4.62
N VAL A 94 -2.04 -4.86 5.65
CA VAL A 94 -1.48 -5.52 6.84
C VAL A 94 -2.56 -6.24 7.65
N LEU A 95 -3.78 -5.72 7.72
CA LEU A 95 -4.92 -6.38 8.37
C LEU A 95 -5.27 -7.72 7.71
N ILE A 96 -5.18 -7.80 6.38
CA ILE A 96 -5.44 -9.05 5.66
C ILE A 96 -4.23 -10.00 5.75
N CYS A 97 -3.01 -9.46 5.72
CA CYS A 97 -1.78 -10.25 5.72
C CYS A 97 -0.77 -9.69 6.73
N ARG A 98 -0.91 -10.12 8.00
CA ARG A 98 -0.03 -9.67 9.09
C ARG A 98 1.47 -9.83 8.78
N PRO A 99 1.95 -10.93 8.16
CA PRO A 99 3.37 -11.08 7.84
C PRO A 99 3.91 -10.04 6.84
N ALA A 100 3.04 -9.40 6.05
CA ALA A 100 3.44 -8.35 5.12
C ALA A 100 3.92 -7.06 5.83
N ARG A 101 3.64 -6.92 7.14
CA ARG A 101 4.08 -5.78 7.96
C ARG A 101 5.60 -5.59 7.94
N ILE A 102 6.37 -6.67 8.07
CA ILE A 102 7.85 -6.59 8.08
C ILE A 102 8.35 -6.00 6.75
N HIS A 103 7.73 -6.40 5.64
CA HIS A 103 8.08 -5.87 4.33
C HIS A 103 7.66 -4.39 4.17
N LEU A 104 6.50 -4.01 4.71
CA LEU A 104 6.07 -2.62 4.77
C LEU A 104 7.07 -1.74 5.53
N GLU A 105 7.50 -2.17 6.72
CA GLU A 105 8.49 -1.46 7.53
C GLU A 105 9.81 -1.26 6.76
N SER A 106 10.26 -2.27 5.99
CA SER A 106 11.42 -2.15 5.11
C SER A 106 11.22 -1.10 4.02
N CYS A 107 10.07 -1.11 3.32
CA CYS A 107 9.78 -0.13 2.28
C CYS A 107 9.70 1.30 2.82
N ILE A 108 9.16 1.49 4.04
CA ILE A 108 9.14 2.79 4.71
C ILE A 108 10.55 3.25 5.06
N ALA A 109 11.43 2.35 5.54
CA ALA A 109 12.83 2.67 5.79
C ALA A 109 13.57 3.11 4.52
N ASP A 110 13.34 2.44 3.39
CA ASP A 110 13.90 2.82 2.09
C ASP A 110 13.44 4.22 1.66
N LEU A 111 12.15 4.51 1.87
CA LEU A 111 11.58 5.82 1.57
C LEU A 111 12.16 6.93 2.45
N ILE A 112 12.29 6.71 3.77
CA ILE A 112 12.96 7.66 4.67
C ILE A 112 14.39 7.96 4.18
N GLY A 113 15.16 6.91 3.87
CA GLY A 113 16.53 7.06 3.38
C GLY A 113 16.66 7.74 2.01
N TYR A 114 15.62 7.70 1.16
CA TYR A 114 15.56 8.49 -0.07
C TYR A 114 15.36 9.97 0.22
N TYR A 115 14.39 10.34 1.06
CA TYR A 115 14.05 11.74 1.30
C TYR A 115 15.02 12.47 2.22
N ASP A 116 15.77 11.77 3.08
CA ASP A 116 16.90 12.36 3.81
C ASP A 116 17.96 12.98 2.87
N LYS A 117 18.04 12.49 1.61
CA LYS A 117 18.96 12.99 0.58
C LYS A 117 18.33 14.07 -0.31
N CYS A 118 17.02 14.33 -0.19
CA CYS A 118 16.26 15.25 -1.03
C CYS A 118 15.44 16.23 -0.15
N PRO A 119 16.08 17.22 0.51
CA PRO A 119 15.44 18.08 1.50
C PRO A 119 14.34 19.01 0.96
N GLU A 120 14.31 19.29 -0.35
CA GLU A 120 13.27 20.16 -0.95
C GLU A 120 11.92 19.45 -1.16
N GLU A 121 11.88 18.11 -1.24
CA GLU A 121 10.64 17.32 -1.37
C GLU A 121 10.03 16.91 -0.01
N SER A 122 10.47 17.55 1.08
CA SER A 122 10.41 17.00 2.45
C SER A 122 9.06 17.16 3.17
N ILE A 123 8.23 18.16 2.85
CA ILE A 123 7.05 18.48 3.69
C ILE A 123 5.98 17.39 3.60
N TRP A 124 5.62 16.97 2.38
CA TRP A 124 4.62 15.91 2.20
C TRP A 124 5.09 14.58 2.76
N MET A 125 6.37 14.26 2.55
CA MET A 125 6.94 13.04 3.08
C MET A 125 6.92 13.01 4.60
N LYS A 126 7.27 14.12 5.26
CA LYS A 126 7.17 14.24 6.72
C LYS A 126 5.74 13.97 7.19
N ASN A 127 4.75 14.59 6.55
CA ASN A 127 3.34 14.38 6.88
C ASN A 127 2.91 12.92 6.68
N PHE A 128 3.33 12.29 5.58
CA PHE A 128 3.05 10.87 5.31
C PHE A 128 3.66 9.95 6.37
N ILE A 129 4.93 10.15 6.73
CA ILE A 129 5.62 9.35 7.75
C ILE A 129 5.01 9.58 9.14
N GLU A 130 4.62 10.81 9.48
CA GLU A 130 3.96 11.12 10.74
C GLU A 130 2.60 10.41 10.84
N ILE A 131 1.75 10.53 9.82
CA ILE A 131 0.45 9.84 9.77
C ILE A 131 0.64 8.32 9.82
N PHE A 132 1.63 7.79 9.10
CA PHE A 132 1.97 6.37 9.13
C PHE A 132 2.32 5.91 10.55
N ASN A 133 3.24 6.61 11.21
CA ASN A 133 3.69 6.26 12.56
C ASN A 133 2.54 6.29 13.57
N ILE A 134 1.69 7.33 13.52
CA ILE A 134 0.52 7.44 14.41
C ILE A 134 -0.45 6.28 14.18
N MET A 135 -0.83 6.02 12.93
CA MET A 135 -1.79 4.95 12.59
C MET A 135 -1.27 3.57 13.00
N PHE A 136 0.01 3.28 12.76
CA PHE A 136 0.59 1.98 13.07
C PHE A 136 0.92 1.81 14.55
N ALA A 137 1.18 2.89 15.30
CA ALA A 137 1.26 2.85 16.76
C ALA A 137 -0.10 2.48 17.38
N ILE A 138 -1.18 3.18 16.99
CA ILE A 138 -2.54 2.87 17.44
C ILE A 138 -2.92 1.43 17.09
N TYR A 139 -2.58 0.97 15.89
CA TYR A 139 -2.81 -0.42 15.49
C TYR A 139 -2.03 -1.43 16.35
N ALA A 140 -0.75 -1.16 16.63
CA ALA A 140 0.08 -2.04 17.45
C ALA A 140 -0.43 -2.13 18.89
N ASP A 141 -0.85 -1.02 19.48
CA ASP A 141 -1.42 -0.98 20.83
C ASP A 141 -2.73 -1.78 20.91
N ASN A 142 -3.58 -1.70 19.89
CA ASN A 142 -4.81 -2.49 19.81
C ASN A 142 -4.58 -4.01 19.63
N MET A 143 -3.38 -4.44 19.25
CA MET A 143 -3.02 -5.87 19.12
C MET A 143 -2.35 -6.44 20.39
N LEU A 144 -2.10 -5.60 21.40
CA LEU A 144 -1.54 -5.98 22.71
C LEU A 144 -2.61 -6.19 23.80
N ILE A 145 -3.89 -6.20 23.43
CA ILE A 145 -5.05 -6.45 24.32
C ILE A 145 -5.62 -7.85 24.04
#